data_AF-A0A2V8U677-F1
#
_entry.id   AF-A0A2V8U677-F1
#
_cell.length_a   1.000
_cell.length_b   1.000
_cell.length_c   1.000
_cell.angle_alpha   90.00
_cell.angle_beta   90.00
_cell.angle_gamma   90.00
#
_symmetry.space_group_name_H-M   'P 1'
#
loop_
_entity.id
_entity.type
_entity.pdbx_description
1 polymer ?
#
loop_
_entity_poly.entity_id
_entity_poly.type
_entity_poly.pdbx_seq_one_letter_code
_entity_poly.pdbx_strand_id
1 'polypeptide(L)'
;MDRMDDKLDALWSDYREACPDPEPGPDFMPKLWQRIEAQRAATTSVFRRLTAVCVAATAMLTLLMAMVLIPLVQRLPVYSASYVDELTAQHPNTYVDILNGDIR
;
A
#
# COMPACT_ATOMS: atom_id res chain seq x y z
N MET A 1 4.37 -33.71 32.36
CA MET A 1 3.81 -33.62 31.00
C MET A 1 2.36 -34.07 31.06
N ASP A 2 2.13 -35.27 31.62
CA ASP A 2 0.85 -35.96 31.79
C ASP A 2 -0.35 -35.09 32.24
N ARG A 3 -0.20 -34.24 33.26
CA ARG A 3 -1.29 -33.37 33.74
C ARG A 3 -1.85 -32.41 32.67
N MET A 4 -1.03 -32.03 31.70
CA MET A 4 -1.46 -31.13 30.62
C MET A 4 -2.23 -31.89 29.55
N ASP A 5 -1.77 -33.09 29.23
CA ASP A 5 -2.43 -34.00 28.28
C ASP A 5 -3.82 -34.41 28.81
N ASP A 6 -3.94 -34.75 30.10
CA ASP A 6 -5.23 -35.06 30.75
C ASP A 6 -6.25 -33.90 30.65
N LYS A 7 -5.76 -32.67 30.79
CA LYS A 7 -6.60 -31.46 30.73
C LYS A 7 -7.03 -31.15 29.29
N LEU A 8 -6.16 -31.44 28.32
CA LEU A 8 -6.51 -31.33 26.90
C LEU A 8 -7.56 -32.38 26.55
N ASP A 9 -7.40 -33.63 26.96
CA ASP A 9 -8.34 -34.71 26.67
C ASP A 9 -9.74 -34.43 27.24
N ALA A 10 -9.81 -33.89 28.46
CA ALA A 10 -11.08 -33.41 29.03
C ALA A 10 -11.73 -32.31 28.17
N LEU A 11 -10.93 -31.35 27.70
CA LEU A 11 -11.42 -30.23 26.89
C LEU A 11 -11.88 -30.70 25.50
N TRP A 12 -11.18 -31.66 24.89
CA TRP A 12 -11.60 -32.28 23.63
C TRP A 12 -12.87 -33.12 23.78
N SER A 13 -13.06 -33.78 24.93
CA SER A 13 -14.29 -34.50 25.25
C SER A 13 -15.48 -33.54 25.31
N ASP A 14 -15.38 -32.47 26.10
CA ASP A 14 -16.43 -31.46 26.24
C ASP A 14 -16.75 -30.80 24.88
N TYR A 15 -15.72 -30.52 24.08
CA TYR A 15 -15.88 -29.98 22.74
C TYR A 15 -16.66 -30.92 21.81
N ARG A 16 -16.34 -32.22 21.83
CA ARG A 16 -17.02 -33.23 21.00
C ARG A 16 -18.47 -33.44 21.43
N GLU A 17 -18.76 -33.30 22.73
CA GLU A 17 -20.13 -33.37 23.25
C GLU A 17 -20.95 -32.13 22.85
N ALA A 18 -20.34 -30.94 22.87
CA ALA A 18 -20.99 -29.70 22.46
C ALA A 18 -21.20 -29.59 20.94
N CYS A 19 -20.35 -30.24 20.14
CA CYS A 19 -20.38 -30.19 18.69
C CYS A 19 -20.67 -31.60 18.13
N PRO A 20 -21.95 -31.98 17.93
CA PRO A 20 -22.29 -33.29 17.39
C PRO A 20 -21.61 -33.50 16.03
N ASP A 21 -21.07 -34.70 15.83
CA ASP A 21 -20.32 -35.04 14.62
C ASP A 21 -21.23 -34.86 13.40
N PRO A 22 -20.86 -34.01 12.42
CA PRO A 22 -21.70 -33.78 11.26
C PRO A 22 -21.85 -35.09 10.48
N GLU A 23 -23.09 -35.54 10.31
CA GLU A 23 -23.39 -36.79 9.60
C GLU A 23 -22.84 -36.69 8.16
N PRO A 24 -21.83 -37.53 7.79
CA PRO A 24 -21.23 -37.49 6.47
C PRO A 24 -22.19 -38.11 5.46
N GLY A 25 -23.21 -37.34 5.06
CA GLY A 25 -24.11 -37.70 3.98
C GLY A 25 -23.48 -37.44 2.61
N PRO A 26 -23.99 -38.07 1.54
CA PRO A 26 -23.50 -37.85 0.17
C PRO A 26 -23.59 -36.37 -0.27
N ASP A 27 -24.52 -35.60 0.32
CA ASP A 27 -24.70 -34.16 0.05
C ASP A 27 -23.89 -33.24 0.97
N PHE A 28 -23.12 -33.78 1.91
CA PHE A 28 -22.38 -32.98 2.90
C PHE A 28 -21.33 -32.08 2.22
N MET A 29 -20.47 -32.65 1.39
CA MET A 29 -19.44 -31.90 0.66
C MET A 29 -20.01 -30.86 -0.31
N PRO A 30 -20.99 -31.21 -1.19
CA PRO A 30 -21.61 -30.22 -2.07
C PRO A 30 -22.18 -29.01 -1.34
N LYS A 31 -22.95 -29.23 -0.24
CA LYS A 31 -23.56 -28.14 0.53
C LYS A 31 -22.52 -27.32 1.29
N LEU A 32 -21.49 -27.98 1.85
CA LEU A 32 -20.40 -27.30 2.54
C LEU A 32 -19.64 -26.38 1.58
N TRP A 33 -19.31 -26.88 0.40
CA TRP A 33 -18.62 -26.11 -0.63
C TRP A 33 -19.43 -24.90 -1.09
N GLN A 34 -20.74 -25.08 -1.33
CA GLN A 34 -21.64 -23.98 -1.68
C GLN A 34 -21.66 -22.88 -0.60
N ARG A 35 -21.64 -23.25 0.68
CA ARG A 35 -21.64 -22.29 1.78
C ARG A 35 -20.33 -21.51 1.88
N ILE A 36 -19.19 -22.19 1.67
CA ILE A 36 -17.86 -21.57 1.62
C ILE A 36 -17.80 -20.56 0.46
N GLU A 37 -18.25 -20.97 -0.73
CA GLU A 37 -18.21 -20.10 -1.91
C GLU A 37 -19.16 -18.91 -1.78
N ALA A 38 -20.36 -19.11 -1.23
CA ALA A 38 -21.31 -18.01 -0.97
C ALA A 38 -20.72 -16.96 -0.02
N GLN A 39 -20.04 -17.40 1.05
CA GLN A 39 -19.40 -16.50 2.00
C GLN A 39 -18.21 -15.75 1.35
N ARG A 40 -17.42 -16.44 0.53
CA ARG A 40 -16.26 -15.86 -0.17
C ARG A 40 -16.67 -14.87 -1.25
N ALA A 41 -17.73 -15.17 -2.02
CA ALA A 41 -18.26 -14.29 -3.04
C ALA A 41 -18.85 -13.00 -2.43
N ALA A 42 -19.55 -13.11 -1.30
CA ALA A 42 -20.12 -11.97 -0.60
C ALA A 42 -19.03 -11.02 -0.07
N THR A 43 -18.00 -11.55 0.59
CA THR A 43 -16.90 -10.73 1.11
C THR A 43 -16.12 -10.07 -0.02
N THR A 44 -15.78 -10.83 -1.07
CA THR A 44 -14.99 -10.31 -2.20
C THR A 44 -15.74 -9.18 -2.93
N SER A 45 -17.06 -9.29 -3.07
CA SER A 45 -17.89 -8.24 -3.69
C SER A 45 -17.90 -6.95 -2.86
N VAL A 46 -18.02 -7.05 -1.54
CA VAL A 46 -18.02 -5.88 -0.64
C VAL A 46 -16.64 -5.21 -0.63
N PHE A 47 -15.56 -5.99 -0.48
CA PHE A 47 -14.21 -5.46 -0.55
C PHE A 47 -13.92 -4.79 -1.89
N ARG A 48 -14.35 -5.39 -3.00
CA ARG A 48 -14.18 -4.78 -4.34
C ARG A 48 -14.91 -3.44 -4.48
N ARG A 49 -16.10 -3.29 -3.88
CA ARG A 49 -16.82 -2.01 -3.87
C ARG A 49 -16.10 -0.97 -3.01
N LEU A 50 -15.64 -1.35 -1.82
CA LEU A 50 -14.90 -0.45 -0.93
C LEU A 50 -13.59 0.01 -1.57
N THR A 51 -12.82 -0.90 -2.16
CA THR A 51 -11.58 -0.53 -2.85
C THR A 51 -11.84 0.35 -4.06
N ALA A 52 -12.89 0.09 -4.84
CA ALA A 52 -13.26 0.96 -5.96
C ALA A 52 -13.60 2.39 -5.50
N VAL A 53 -14.36 2.54 -4.41
CA VAL A 53 -14.69 3.85 -3.83
C VAL A 53 -13.45 4.55 -3.28
N CYS A 54 -12.60 3.83 -2.53
CA CYS A 54 -11.35 4.39 -2.00
C CYS A 54 -10.42 4.85 -3.13
N VAL A 55 -10.21 4.03 -4.16
CA VAL A 55 -9.37 4.40 -5.31
C VAL A 55 -9.94 5.61 -6.04
N ALA A 56 -11.25 5.63 -6.31
CA ALA A 56 -11.91 6.79 -6.93
C ALA A 56 -11.77 8.06 -6.08
N ALA A 57 -11.96 7.97 -4.75
CA ALA A 57 -11.79 9.10 -3.84
C ALA A 57 -10.34 9.61 -3.82
N THR A 58 -9.36 8.71 -3.74
CA THR A 58 -7.94 9.10 -3.79
C THR A 58 -7.58 9.75 -5.13
N ALA A 59 -8.05 9.21 -6.25
CA ALA A 59 -7.81 9.79 -7.58
C ALA A 59 -8.43 11.18 -7.72
N MET A 60 -9.64 11.39 -7.19
CA MET A 60 -10.25 12.72 -7.20
C MET A 60 -9.47 13.71 -6.32
N LEU A 61 -9.04 13.26 -5.13
CA LEU A 61 -8.29 14.09 -4.20
C LEU A 61 -6.91 14.47 -4.74
N THR A 62 -6.21 13.54 -5.41
CA THR A 62 -4.93 13.83 -6.06
C THR A 62 -5.09 14.79 -7.24
N LEU A 63 -6.17 14.66 -8.03
CA LEU A 63 -6.47 15.61 -9.11
C LEU A 63 -6.75 17.02 -8.58
N LEU A 64 -7.53 17.14 -7.50
CA LEU A 64 -7.78 18.43 -6.83
C LEU A 64 -6.49 19.02 -6.27
N MET A 65 -5.68 18.21 -5.60
CA MET A 65 -4.38 18.60 -5.07
C MET A 65 -3.46 19.11 -6.19
N ALA A 66 -3.38 18.38 -7.30
CA ALA A 66 -2.58 18.76 -8.46
C ALA A 66 -3.08 20.07 -9.10
N MET A 67 -4.40 20.24 -9.23
CA MET A 67 -4.99 21.48 -9.78
C MET A 67 -4.60 22.71 -8.96
N VAL A 68 -4.44 22.57 -7.65
CA VAL A 68 -4.04 23.68 -6.76
C VAL A 68 -2.51 23.83 -6.69
N LEU A 69 -1.76 22.74 -6.56
CA LEU A 69 -0.31 22.79 -6.40
C LEU A 69 0.43 23.20 -7.67
N ILE A 70 0.01 22.74 -8.85
CA ILE A 70 0.70 23.06 -10.12
C ILE A 70 0.81 24.57 -10.36
N PRO A 71 -0.29 25.36 -10.34
CA PRO A 71 -0.19 26.80 -10.56
C PRO A 71 0.52 27.51 -9.40
N LEU A 72 0.49 26.97 -8.19
CA LEU A 72 1.23 27.52 -7.05
C LEU A 72 2.74 27.36 -7.27
N VAL A 73 3.20 26.15 -7.60
CA VAL A 73 4.62 25.85 -7.87
C VAL A 73 5.15 26.65 -9.08
N GLN A 74 4.33 26.83 -10.11
CA GLN A 74 4.69 27.68 -11.26
C GLN A 74 4.83 29.17 -10.92
N ARG A 75 4.16 29.65 -9.85
CA ARG A 75 4.23 31.04 -9.39
C ARG A 75 5.38 31.28 -8.42
N LEU A 76 5.96 30.24 -7.81
CA LEU A 76 7.16 30.43 -7.03
C LEU A 76 8.30 30.85 -7.97
N PRO A 77 9.05 31.90 -7.66
CA PRO A 77 10.31 32.13 -8.34
C PRO A 77 11.15 30.89 -8.09
N VAL A 78 11.45 30.14 -9.17
CA VAL A 78 12.48 29.10 -9.12
C VAL A 78 13.72 29.83 -8.61
N TYR A 79 14.15 29.54 -7.39
CA TYR A 79 15.42 30.02 -6.87
C TYR A 79 16.49 29.31 -7.69
N SER A 80 16.74 29.84 -8.89
CA SER A 80 17.56 29.27 -9.93
C SER A 80 19.02 29.69 -9.80
N ALA A 81 19.43 30.22 -8.64
CA ALA A 81 20.81 30.19 -8.23
C ALA A 81 21.17 28.74 -7.85
N SER A 82 21.27 27.88 -8.87
CA SER A 82 21.95 26.61 -8.72
C SER A 82 23.38 26.92 -8.28
N TYR A 83 23.95 26.16 -7.34
CA TYR A 83 25.33 26.34 -6.88
C TYR A 83 26.34 26.47 -8.05
N VAL A 84 26.05 25.85 -9.19
CA VAL A 84 26.84 25.93 -10.42
C VAL A 84 26.75 27.31 -11.10
N ASP A 85 25.62 28.00 -10.99
CA ASP A 85 25.38 29.33 -11.55
C ASP A 85 26.13 30.41 -10.74
N GLU A 86 26.12 30.30 -9.40
CA GLU A 86 26.94 31.16 -8.53
C GLU A 86 28.44 30.93 -8.74
N LEU A 87 28.87 29.67 -8.89
CA LEU A 87 30.28 29.33 -9.15
C LEU A 87 30.77 29.86 -10.51
N THR A 88 29.91 29.84 -11.53
CA THR A 88 30.22 30.35 -12.87
C THR A 88 30.25 31.87 -12.88
N ALA A 89 29.36 32.54 -12.13
CA ALA A 89 29.38 33.98 -11.94
C ALA A 89 30.66 34.47 -11.22
N GLN A 90 31.22 33.65 -10.33
CA GLN A 90 32.45 33.96 -9.60
C GLN A 90 33.73 33.69 -10.41
N HIS A 91 33.68 32.86 -11.46
CA HIS A 91 34.83 32.50 -12.31
C HIS A 91 34.47 32.43 -13.82
N PRO A 92 33.95 33.51 -14.43
CA PRO A 92 33.43 33.45 -15.80
C PRO A 92 34.52 33.28 -16.86
N ASN A 93 35.75 33.75 -16.63
CA ASN A 93 36.81 33.78 -17.66
C ASN A 93 38.17 33.23 -17.20
N THR A 94 38.30 32.81 -15.95
CA THR A 94 39.59 32.36 -15.39
C THR A 94 40.16 31.16 -16.17
N TYR A 95 39.32 30.24 -16.63
CA TYR A 95 39.80 29.09 -17.41
C TYR A 95 40.37 29.48 -18.79
N VAL A 96 39.81 30.51 -19.41
CA VAL A 96 40.24 31.00 -20.72
C VAL A 96 41.55 31.77 -20.60
N ASP A 97 41.73 32.52 -19.50
CA ASP A 97 42.95 33.27 -19.19
C ASP A 97 44.14 32.34 -18.87
N ILE A 98 43.90 31.28 -18.09
CA ILE A 98 44.93 30.27 -17.74
C ILE A 98 45.39 29.48 -18.97
N LEU A 99 44.47 29.16 -19.89
CA LEU A 99 44.80 28.46 -21.14
C LEU A 99 45.47 29.36 -22.18
N ASN A 100 45.19 30.67 -22.15
CA ASN A 100 45.80 31.65 -23.04
C ASN A 100 47.17 32.16 -22.52
N GLY A 101 47.60 31.69 -21.35
CA GLY A 101 48.97 31.88 -20.85
C GLY A 101 49.30 33.30 -20.39
N ASP A 102 48.30 34.14 -20.12
CA ASP A 102 48.52 35.48 -19.56
C ASP A 102 48.54 35.39 -18.02
N ILE A 103 49.65 34.88 -17.47
CA ILE A 103 49.94 34.93 -16.04
C ILE A 103 51.05 35.97 -15.86
N ARG A 104 50.68 37.15 -15.38
CA ARG A 104 51.61 38.14 -14.81
C ARG A 104 51.30 38.41 -13.36
#